data_AF-A0A963TD41-F1
#
_entry.id   AF-A0A963TD41-F1
#
_cell.length_a   1.000
_cell.length_b   1.000
_cell.length_c   1.000
_cell.angle_alpha   90.00
_cell.angle_beta   90.00
_cell.angle_gamma   90.00
#
_symmetry.space_group_name_H-M   'P 1'
#
loop_
_entity.id
_entity.type
_entity.pdbx_description
1 polymer ?
#
loop_
_entity_poly.entity_id
_entity_poly.type
_entity_poly.pdbx_seq_one_letter_code
_entity_poly.pdbx_strand_id
1 'polypeptide(L)'
;MRSCESCPGGVLCTAENLYPMLRRVYDLHAGGLTDKFDILDALDEDDEALLDKYNNRITRDCWSKAALLTLADVVAERCAENPADVAAVVADVFHQGKSAFQAFPWHLPDLVDQAPDLYAIIAVRLDDAQFADPLGKRAFVKLCKAASYG
;
A
#
# COMPACT_ATOMS: atom_id res chain seq x y z
N MET A 1 -8.55 3.40 -9.40
CA MET A 1 -7.12 3.11 -9.55
C MET A 1 -6.83 2.68 -10.99
N ARG A 2 -5.61 2.92 -11.50
CA ARG A 2 -5.20 2.50 -12.86
C ARG A 2 -5.34 0.97 -13.01
N SER A 3 -5.81 0.51 -14.17
CA SER A 3 -5.86 -0.93 -14.48
C SER A 3 -4.46 -1.44 -14.79
N CYS A 4 -4.18 -2.67 -14.38
CA CYS A 4 -2.88 -3.30 -14.49
C CYS A 4 -2.94 -4.64 -15.24
N GLU A 5 -4.06 -4.92 -15.92
CA GLU A 5 -4.41 -6.21 -16.53
C GLU A 5 -3.63 -6.54 -17.84
N SER A 6 -2.77 -5.62 -18.30
CA SER A 6 -2.05 -5.73 -19.58
C SER A 6 -0.69 -6.44 -19.46
N CYS A 7 -0.58 -7.52 -18.70
CA CYS A 7 0.67 -8.28 -18.59
C CYS A 7 0.73 -9.46 -19.58
N PRO A 8 1.91 -9.82 -20.11
CA PRO A 8 2.09 -11.09 -20.83
C PRO A 8 1.86 -12.28 -19.88
N GLY A 9 0.74 -13.01 -20.04
CA GLY A 9 0.35 -14.16 -19.19
C GLY A 9 -0.91 -13.97 -18.33
N GLY A 10 -1.84 -13.11 -18.77
CA GLY A 10 -2.95 -12.48 -18.04
C GLY A 10 -4.06 -13.33 -17.43
N VAL A 11 -3.75 -14.36 -16.64
CA VAL A 11 -4.72 -14.93 -15.67
C VAL A 11 -4.29 -14.66 -14.22
N LEU A 12 -3.00 -14.43 -13.96
CA LEU A 12 -2.46 -14.30 -12.60
C LEU A 12 -1.61 -13.03 -12.41
N CYS A 13 -1.52 -12.12 -13.37
CA CYS A 13 -0.83 -10.84 -13.20
C CYS A 13 -1.78 -9.79 -12.64
N THR A 14 -2.11 -9.86 -11.35
CA THR A 14 -2.98 -8.89 -10.69
C THR A 14 -2.27 -8.27 -9.49
N ALA A 15 -2.60 -7.03 -9.18
CA ALA A 15 -2.21 -6.40 -7.93
C ALA A 15 -2.68 -7.21 -6.71
N GLU A 16 -3.80 -7.93 -6.84
CA GLU A 16 -4.34 -8.81 -5.78
C GLU A 16 -3.40 -9.96 -5.42
N ASN A 17 -2.57 -10.43 -6.35
CA ASN A 17 -1.61 -11.50 -6.07
C ASN A 17 -0.32 -10.98 -5.41
N LEU A 18 0.02 -9.69 -5.58
CA LEU A 18 1.16 -9.05 -4.91
C LEU A 18 0.78 -8.46 -3.55
N TYR A 19 -0.50 -8.15 -3.36
CA TYR A 19 -1.03 -7.53 -2.15
C TYR A 19 -0.69 -8.31 -0.86
N PRO A 20 -0.84 -9.65 -0.78
CA PRO A 20 -0.52 -10.41 0.44
C PRO A 20 0.97 -10.30 0.82
N MET A 21 1.86 -10.42 -0.16
CA MET A 21 3.30 -10.31 0.06
C MET A 21 3.67 -8.88 0.48
N LEU A 22 3.16 -7.85 -0.19
CA LEU A 22 3.40 -6.46 0.23
C LEU A 22 2.81 -6.15 1.61
N ARG A 23 1.71 -6.81 1.98
CA ARG A 23 1.16 -6.70 3.33
C ARG A 23 2.14 -7.29 4.35
N ARG A 24 2.69 -8.46 4.08
CA ARG A 24 3.68 -9.07 4.97
C ARG A 24 4.96 -8.24 5.09
N VAL A 25 5.46 -7.71 3.98
CA VAL A 25 6.59 -6.76 3.94
C VAL A 25 6.31 -5.56 4.84
N TYR A 26 5.10 -5.00 4.76
CA TYR A 26 4.68 -3.89 5.63
C TYR A 26 4.72 -4.31 7.10
N ASP A 27 4.12 -5.46 7.45
CA ASP A 27 4.02 -5.92 8.83
C ASP A 27 5.39 -6.25 9.44
N LEU A 28 6.31 -6.86 8.66
CA LEU A 28 7.69 -7.12 9.06
C LEU A 28 8.45 -5.82 9.33
N HIS A 29 8.29 -4.83 8.45
CA HIS A 29 8.89 -3.51 8.62
C HIS A 29 8.33 -2.78 9.83
N ALA A 30 7.01 -2.80 10.04
CA ALA A 30 6.36 -2.22 11.21
C ALA A 30 6.77 -2.94 12.52
N GLY A 31 7.10 -4.23 12.45
CA GLY A 31 7.65 -5.04 13.54
C GLY A 31 9.13 -4.77 13.85
N GLY A 32 9.80 -3.90 13.09
CA GLY A 32 11.18 -3.48 13.33
C GLY A 32 12.22 -4.10 12.39
N LEU A 33 11.81 -4.98 11.47
CA LEU A 33 12.70 -5.57 10.47
C LEU A 33 12.84 -4.59 9.29
N THR A 34 13.87 -3.74 9.33
CA THR A 34 14.02 -2.63 8.37
C THR A 34 15.08 -2.88 7.29
N ASP A 35 15.94 -3.89 7.47
CA ASP A 35 16.89 -4.30 6.44
C ASP A 35 16.17 -5.07 5.33
N LYS A 36 16.50 -4.74 4.08
CA LYS A 36 15.87 -5.32 2.90
C LYS A 36 16.09 -6.83 2.81
N PHE A 37 17.32 -7.30 3.06
CA PHE A 37 17.65 -8.71 2.94
C PHE A 37 16.99 -9.49 4.06
N ASP A 38 17.00 -8.95 5.28
CA ASP A 38 16.27 -9.56 6.40
C ASP A 38 14.76 -9.68 6.12
N ILE A 39 14.14 -8.65 5.54
CA ILE A 39 12.72 -8.71 5.13
C ILE A 39 12.50 -9.81 4.08
N LEU A 40 13.35 -9.88 3.06
CA LEU A 40 13.22 -10.88 2.00
C LEU A 40 13.47 -12.29 2.52
N ASP A 41 14.44 -12.49 3.41
CA ASP A 41 14.76 -13.77 4.05
C ASP A 41 13.67 -14.21 5.04
N ALA A 42 12.85 -13.27 5.54
CA ALA A 42 11.71 -13.54 6.42
C ALA A 42 10.39 -13.82 5.66
N LEU A 43 10.38 -13.67 4.34
CA LEU A 43 9.28 -14.12 3.49
C LEU A 43 9.27 -15.65 3.44
N ASP A 44 8.09 -16.25 3.24
CA ASP A 44 7.99 -17.70 3.10
C ASP A 44 8.15 -18.17 1.65
N GLU A 45 8.18 -19.49 1.45
CA GLU A 45 8.33 -20.11 0.12
C GLU A 45 7.21 -19.69 -0.84
N ASP A 46 6.01 -19.39 -0.34
CA ASP A 46 4.89 -18.92 -1.17
C ASP A 46 5.12 -17.48 -1.65
N ASP A 47 5.59 -16.60 -0.75
CA ASP A 47 5.98 -15.22 -1.07
C ASP A 47 7.15 -15.17 -2.07
N GLU A 48 8.17 -16.01 -1.91
CA GLU A 48 9.27 -16.16 -2.86
C GLU A 48 8.80 -16.65 -4.23
N ALA A 49 7.93 -17.67 -4.26
CA ALA A 49 7.36 -18.19 -5.50
C ALA A 49 6.52 -17.12 -6.24
N LEU A 50 5.81 -16.26 -5.50
CA LEU A 50 5.11 -15.11 -6.07
C LEU A 50 6.12 -14.10 -6.64
N LEU A 51 7.17 -13.75 -5.90
CA LEU A 51 8.22 -12.85 -6.38
C LEU A 51 8.85 -13.38 -7.66
N ASP A 52 9.33 -14.62 -7.70
CA ASP A 52 9.96 -15.22 -8.87
C ASP A 52 9.04 -15.26 -10.10
N LYS A 53 7.77 -15.60 -9.88
CA LYS A 53 6.76 -15.64 -10.94
C LYS A 53 6.50 -14.27 -11.57
N TYR A 54 6.65 -13.21 -10.79
CA TYR A 54 6.18 -11.88 -11.14
C TYR A 54 7.27 -10.84 -11.36
N ASN A 55 8.49 -11.07 -10.86
CA ASN A 55 9.61 -10.11 -10.89
C ASN A 55 9.86 -9.53 -12.29
N ASN A 56 9.73 -10.37 -13.33
CA ASN A 56 9.98 -9.99 -14.73
C ASN A 56 8.71 -9.92 -15.60
N ARG A 57 7.52 -10.20 -15.04
CA ARG A 57 6.27 -10.32 -15.79
C ARG A 57 5.23 -9.28 -15.42
N ILE A 58 5.50 -8.50 -14.37
CA ILE A 58 4.56 -7.53 -13.82
C ILE A 58 4.99 -6.10 -14.14
N THR A 59 4.02 -5.27 -14.53
CA THR A 59 4.24 -3.85 -14.78
C THR A 59 4.36 -3.07 -13.47
N ARG A 60 5.06 -1.94 -13.51
CA ARG A 60 5.12 -0.97 -12.39
C ARG A 60 3.73 -0.58 -11.87
N ASP A 61 2.73 -0.53 -12.76
CA ASP A 61 1.36 -0.17 -12.40
C ASP A 61 0.72 -1.22 -11.49
N CYS A 62 1.00 -2.53 -11.68
CA CYS A 62 0.49 -3.55 -10.76
C CYS A 62 1.13 -3.44 -9.38
N TRP A 63 2.44 -3.17 -9.33
CA TRP A 63 3.17 -2.96 -8.08
C TRP A 63 2.65 -1.76 -7.31
N SER A 64 2.43 -0.65 -8.01
CA SER A 64 1.88 0.56 -7.42
C SER A 64 0.44 0.34 -6.94
N LYS A 65 -0.40 -0.33 -7.73
CA LYS A 65 -1.77 -0.70 -7.31
C LYS A 65 -1.75 -1.62 -6.08
N ALA A 66 -0.89 -2.63 -6.04
CA ALA A 66 -0.79 -3.55 -4.92
C ALA A 66 -0.35 -2.82 -3.64
N ALA A 67 0.68 -1.99 -3.74
CA ALA A 67 1.14 -1.15 -2.63
C ALA A 67 0.03 -0.23 -2.11
N LEU A 68 -0.72 0.45 -2.99
CA LEU A 68 -1.82 1.33 -2.61
C LEU A 68 -2.97 0.56 -1.94
N LEU A 69 -3.29 -0.65 -2.39
CA LEU A 69 -4.27 -1.52 -1.72
C LEU A 69 -3.78 -1.92 -0.33
N THR A 70 -2.52 -2.31 -0.19
CA THR A 70 -1.91 -2.62 1.12
C THR A 70 -2.00 -1.44 2.07
N LEU A 71 -1.65 -0.22 1.63
CA LEU A 71 -1.78 0.98 2.47
C LEU A 71 -3.23 1.28 2.83
N ALA A 72 -4.18 1.05 1.92
CA ALA A 72 -5.59 1.24 2.20
C ALA A 72 -6.11 0.30 3.30
N ASP A 73 -5.69 -0.98 3.26
CA ASP A 73 -6.07 -1.98 4.27
C ASP A 73 -5.47 -1.65 5.63
N VAL A 74 -4.17 -1.31 5.67
CA VAL A 74 -3.50 -0.92 6.93
C VAL A 74 -4.12 0.34 7.52
N VAL A 75 -4.41 1.37 6.71
CA VAL A 75 -5.10 2.58 7.20
C VAL A 75 -6.46 2.22 7.77
N ALA A 76 -7.23 1.37 7.08
CA ALA A 76 -8.55 0.97 7.54
C ALA A 76 -8.48 0.31 8.91
N GLU A 77 -7.63 -0.70 9.06
CA GLU A 77 -7.44 -1.42 10.34
C GLU A 77 -7.01 -0.47 11.46
N ARG A 78 -6.00 0.36 11.24
CA ARG A 78 -5.45 1.22 12.30
C ARG A 78 -6.39 2.36 12.69
N CYS A 79 -7.18 2.90 11.75
CA CYS A 79 -8.20 3.89 12.08
C CYS A 79 -9.39 3.28 12.83
N ALA A 80 -9.75 2.02 12.53
CA ALA A 80 -10.76 1.30 13.28
C ALA A 80 -10.33 1.05 14.74
N GLU A 81 -9.04 0.77 14.97
CA GLU A 81 -8.47 0.59 16.31
C GLU A 81 -8.26 1.90 17.08
N ASN A 82 -7.89 2.98 16.37
CA ASN A 82 -7.59 4.28 16.98
C ASN A 82 -8.23 5.45 16.19
N PRO A 83 -9.52 5.73 16.41
CA PRO A 83 -10.24 6.77 15.67
C PRO A 83 -9.89 8.20 16.12
N ALA A 84 -9.10 8.39 17.19
CA ALA A 84 -8.86 9.69 17.79
C ALA A 84 -7.91 10.60 16.97
N ASP A 85 -7.04 10.04 16.14
CA ASP A 85 -6.10 10.80 15.29
C ASP A 85 -5.88 10.15 13.92
N VAL A 86 -6.95 10.14 13.12
CA VAL A 86 -6.97 9.57 11.76
C VAL A 86 -5.89 10.19 10.86
N ALA A 87 -5.62 11.50 11.01
CA ALA A 87 -4.62 12.19 10.19
C ALA A 87 -3.20 11.70 10.51
N ALA A 88 -2.85 11.54 11.79
CA ALA A 88 -1.57 10.99 12.20
C ALA A 88 -1.43 9.51 11.78
N VAL A 89 -2.48 8.71 11.94
CA VAL A 89 -2.49 7.31 11.49
C VAL A 89 -2.20 7.21 9.99
N VAL A 90 -2.91 7.99 9.16
CA VAL A 90 -2.68 7.99 7.71
C VAL A 90 -1.26 8.42 7.35
N ALA A 91 -0.75 9.47 8.01
CA ALA A 91 0.62 9.95 7.77
C ALA A 91 1.68 8.90 8.14
N ASP A 92 1.52 8.26 9.29
CA ASP A 92 2.41 7.20 9.78
C ASP A 92 2.40 5.99 8.84
N VAL A 93 1.22 5.51 8.44
CA VAL A 93 1.09 4.39 7.50
C VAL A 93 1.76 4.70 6.15
N PHE A 94 1.59 5.90 5.61
CA PHE A 94 2.25 6.26 4.36
C PHE A 94 3.77 6.39 4.50
N HIS A 95 4.26 6.87 5.65
CA HIS A 95 5.70 6.95 5.91
C HIS A 95 6.33 5.55 6.04
N GLN A 96 5.70 4.65 6.81
CA GLN A 96 6.14 3.28 6.96
C GLN A 96 6.08 2.53 5.63
N GLY A 97 4.97 2.66 4.91
CA GLY A 97 4.79 2.06 3.58
C GLY A 97 5.83 2.52 2.57
N LYS A 98 6.15 3.82 2.58
CA LYS A 98 7.22 4.38 1.72
C LYS A 98 8.56 3.68 1.95
N SER A 99 8.90 3.45 3.21
CA SER A 99 10.15 2.82 3.63
C SER A 99 10.14 1.33 3.32
N ALA A 100 9.08 0.63 3.72
CA ALA A 100 8.91 -0.81 3.51
C ALA A 100 8.94 -1.18 2.01
N PHE A 101 8.32 -0.35 1.16
CA PHE A 101 8.21 -0.65 -0.27
C PHE A 101 9.35 -0.08 -1.12
N GLN A 102 10.32 0.62 -0.53
CA GLN A 102 11.42 1.26 -1.27
C GLN A 102 12.22 0.27 -2.14
N ALA A 103 12.27 -1.00 -1.73
CA ALA A 103 12.97 -2.06 -2.45
C ALA A 103 12.22 -2.62 -3.66
N PHE A 104 10.93 -2.28 -3.83
CA PHE A 104 10.04 -2.84 -4.84
C PHE A 104 9.75 -1.81 -5.94
N PRO A 105 9.39 -2.25 -7.16
CA PRO A 105 9.21 -1.36 -8.29
C PRO A 105 7.82 -0.67 -8.28
N TRP A 106 7.39 -0.16 -7.13
CA TRP A 106 6.23 0.73 -7.02
C TRP A 106 6.63 2.18 -7.34
N HIS A 107 5.66 3.01 -7.70
CA HIS A 107 5.87 4.40 -8.09
C HIS A 107 5.25 5.34 -7.06
N LEU A 108 6.06 5.91 -6.17
CA LEU A 108 5.59 6.80 -5.09
C LEU A 108 4.71 7.99 -5.57
N PRO A 109 4.94 8.63 -6.73
CA PRO A 109 4.02 9.64 -7.25
C PRO A 109 2.59 9.14 -7.50
N ASP A 110 2.40 7.83 -7.73
CA ASP A 110 1.06 7.25 -7.90
C ASP A 110 0.22 7.34 -6.63
N LEU A 111 0.84 7.47 -5.44
CA LEU A 111 0.14 7.79 -4.19
C LEU A 111 -0.62 9.12 -4.28
N VAL A 112 -0.08 10.10 -5.01
CA VAL A 112 -0.72 11.41 -5.21
C VAL A 112 -1.71 11.35 -6.35
N ASP A 113 -1.32 10.77 -7.48
CA ASP A 113 -2.17 10.66 -8.68
C ASP A 113 -3.46 9.89 -8.38
N GLN A 114 -3.37 8.84 -7.55
CA GLN A 114 -4.48 7.96 -7.21
C GLN A 114 -5.08 8.24 -5.83
N ALA A 115 -4.67 9.32 -5.15
CA ALA A 115 -5.18 9.70 -3.84
C ALA A 115 -6.73 9.79 -3.77
N PRO A 116 -7.45 10.33 -4.78
CA PRO A 116 -8.91 10.35 -4.75
C PRO A 116 -9.55 8.95 -4.73
N ASP A 117 -8.97 7.99 -5.45
CA ASP A 117 -9.46 6.62 -5.53
C ASP A 117 -9.09 5.85 -4.25
N LEU A 118 -7.88 6.06 -3.74
CA LEU A 118 -7.42 5.49 -2.48
C LEU A 118 -8.32 5.92 -1.32
N TYR A 119 -8.67 7.22 -1.26
CA TYR A 119 -9.62 7.74 -0.29
C TYR A 119 -10.98 7.03 -0.36
N ALA A 120 -11.51 6.83 -1.57
CA ALA A 120 -12.79 6.18 -1.75
C ALA A 120 -12.77 4.72 -1.27
N ILE A 121 -11.66 4.02 -1.48
CA ILE A 121 -11.51 2.63 -1.01
C ILE A 121 -11.49 2.57 0.52
N ILE A 122 -10.74 3.45 1.18
CA ILE A 122 -10.69 3.51 2.64
C ILE A 122 -12.08 3.87 3.20
N ALA A 123 -12.75 4.86 2.60
CA ALA A 123 -14.09 5.28 3.01
C ALA A 123 -15.19 4.21 2.79
N VAL A 124 -14.98 3.24 1.89
CA VAL A 124 -15.90 2.09 1.75
C VAL A 124 -15.66 1.02 2.82
N ARG A 125 -14.46 0.97 3.40
CA ARG A 125 -14.04 -0.02 4.40
C ARG A 125 -14.30 0.43 5.84
N LEU A 126 -14.56 1.71 6.05
CA LEU A 126 -14.78 2.33 7.36
C LEU A 126 -16.09 3.12 7.36
N ASP A 127 -16.72 3.21 8.53
CA ASP A 127 -17.84 4.13 8.70
C ASP A 127 -17.37 5.59 8.63
N ASP A 128 -18.23 6.51 8.20
CA ASP A 128 -17.87 7.92 8.00
C ASP A 128 -17.24 8.56 9.26
N ALA A 129 -17.75 8.23 10.44
CA ALA A 129 -17.25 8.72 11.72
C ALA A 129 -15.80 8.27 12.04
N GLN A 130 -15.34 7.16 11.45
CA GLN A 130 -13.99 6.63 11.65
C GLN A 130 -12.96 7.19 10.66
N PHE A 131 -13.40 7.85 9.59
CA PHE A 131 -12.49 8.30 8.53
C PHE A 131 -12.93 9.58 7.83
N ALA A 132 -14.07 9.56 7.14
CA ALA A 132 -14.48 10.66 6.25
C ALA A 132 -14.82 11.96 7.00
N ASP A 133 -15.43 11.85 8.19
CA ASP A 133 -15.75 12.97 9.07
C ASP A 133 -14.49 13.64 9.66
N PRO A 134 -13.57 12.89 10.32
CA PRO A 134 -12.35 13.48 10.88
C PRO A 134 -11.31 13.88 9.83
N LEU A 135 -11.29 13.22 8.67
CA LEU A 135 -10.32 13.48 7.61
C LEU A 135 -10.99 13.60 6.24
N GLY A 136 -11.37 14.83 5.88
CA GLY A 136 -11.95 15.09 4.56
C GLY A 136 -10.96 14.84 3.40
N LYS A 137 -11.50 14.46 2.23
CA LYS A 137 -10.76 14.15 0.99
C LYS A 137 -9.63 15.12 0.64
N ARG A 138 -9.83 16.44 0.79
CA ARG A 138 -8.78 17.44 0.49
C ARG A 138 -7.59 17.35 1.44
N ALA A 139 -7.83 17.08 2.72
CA ALA A 139 -6.78 16.90 3.72
C ALA A 139 -6.02 15.60 3.46
N PHE A 140 -6.72 14.51 3.14
CA PHE A 140 -6.10 13.25 2.74
C PHE A 140 -5.13 13.41 1.55
N VAL A 141 -5.54 14.10 0.47
CA VAL A 141 -4.64 14.37 -0.68
C VAL A 141 -3.39 15.16 -0.27
N LYS A 142 -3.49 16.06 0.72
CA LYS A 142 -2.31 16.77 1.24
C LYS A 142 -1.37 15.82 1.98
N LEU A 143 -1.90 14.86 2.74
CA LEU A 143 -1.09 13.83 3.39
C LEU A 143 -0.35 12.96 2.37
N CYS A 144 -1.03 12.53 1.29
CA CYS A 144 -0.39 11.81 0.18
C CYS A 144 0.77 12.63 -0.42
N LYS A 145 0.55 13.93 -0.68
CA LYS A 145 1.61 14.83 -1.19
C LYS A 145 2.77 14.98 -0.22
N ALA A 146 2.48 15.13 1.07
CA ALA A 146 3.51 15.23 2.10
C ALA A 146 4.34 13.94 2.20
N ALA A 147 3.71 12.76 2.10
CA ALA A 147 4.44 11.50 2.09
C ALA A 147 5.31 11.31 0.83
N SER A 148 4.80 11.72 -0.34
CA SER A 148 5.53 11.56 -1.61
C SER A 148 6.68 12.55 -1.80
N TYR A 149 6.53 13.80 -1.35
CA TYR A 149 7.46 14.90 -1.65
C TYR A 149 8.08 15.58 -0.42
N GLY A 150 7.63 15.25 0.79
CA GLY A 150 8.28 15.62 2.05
C GLY A 150 9.38 14.64 2.43
#